data_AF-A0A968J1U9-F1
#
_entry.id   AF-A0A968J1U9-F1
#
_cell.length_a   1.000
_cell.length_b   1.000
_cell.length_c   1.000
_cell.angle_alpha   90.00
_cell.angle_beta   90.00
_cell.angle_gamma   90.00
#
_symmetry.space_group_name_H-M   'P 1'
#
loop_
_entity.id
_entity.type
_entity.pdbx_description
1 polymer ?
#
loop_
_entity_poly.entity_id
_entity_poly.type
_entity_poly.pdbx_seq_one_letter_code
_entity_poly.pdbx_strand_id
1 'polypeptide(L)'
;MSVSQVLLVKGLLAGLFQVIGFAALLFVPAGTVDWPRGIQFLTAYSLLLVLTITLLAQFAPGSLEARLHPLIAEGQPMSDRVITTLLFFGLFFWFILIPIEVFHWQLLPQPMLLISMGGAVICCLGFFLVAWSLFQNEFMIPIVKSQPERGQKLIDSGNLTARCVIPFIS
;
A
#
# COMPACT_ATOMS: atom_id res chain seq x y z
N MET A 1 17.06 21.40 -8.28
CA MET A 1 15.83 20.58 -8.38
C MET A 1 14.83 21.14 -7.38
N SER A 2 13.57 21.32 -7.77
CA SER A 2 12.51 21.70 -6.80
C SER A 2 12.30 20.55 -5.81
N VAL A 3 11.79 20.85 -4.60
CA VAL A 3 11.48 19.83 -3.58
C VAL A 3 10.59 18.71 -4.15
N SER A 4 9.63 19.08 -5.01
CA SER A 4 8.76 18.13 -5.73
C SER A 4 9.54 17.17 -6.66
N GLN A 5 10.59 17.63 -7.33
CA GLN A 5 11.40 16.78 -8.21
C GLN A 5 12.22 15.75 -7.43
N VAL A 6 12.75 16.12 -6.27
CA VAL A 6 13.51 15.18 -5.42
C VAL A 6 12.60 14.09 -4.88
N LEU A 7 11.40 14.45 -4.40
CA LEU A 7 10.40 13.50 -3.93
C LEU A 7 9.91 12.56 -5.04
N LEU A 8 9.68 13.10 -6.25
CA LEU A 8 9.32 12.30 -7.42
C LEU A 8 10.38 11.22 -7.70
N VAL A 9 11.65 11.60 -7.78
CA VAL A 9 12.74 10.65 -8.07
C VAL A 9 12.85 9.58 -6.98
N LYS A 10 12.80 9.97 -5.69
CA LYS A 10 12.81 9.02 -4.58
C LYS A 10 11.61 8.07 -4.63
N GLY A 11 10.41 8.60 -4.90
CA GLY A 11 9.19 7.81 -5.07
C GLY A 11 9.30 6.81 -6.21
N LEU A 12 9.80 7.24 -7.37
CA LEU A 12 10.00 6.37 -8.53
C LEU A 12 11.05 5.28 -8.28
N LEU A 13 12.14 5.59 -7.58
CA LEU A 13 13.14 4.60 -7.18
C LEU A 13 12.58 3.57 -6.20
N ALA A 14 11.84 4.02 -5.19
CA ALA A 14 11.16 3.14 -4.25
C ALA A 14 10.11 2.27 -4.96
N GLY A 15 9.33 2.86 -5.87
CA GLY A 15 8.35 2.16 -6.69
C GLY A 15 8.99 1.14 -7.63
N LEU A 16 10.15 1.46 -8.23
CA LEU A 16 10.91 0.52 -9.04
C LEU A 16 11.36 -0.69 -8.22
N PHE A 17 11.91 -0.47 -7.03
CA PHE A 17 12.28 -1.56 -6.12
C PHE A 17 11.07 -2.43 -5.76
N GLN A 18 9.92 -1.80 -5.50
CA GLN A 18 8.67 -2.51 -5.21
C GLN A 18 8.18 -3.37 -6.40
N VAL A 19 8.23 -2.83 -7.63
CA VAL A 19 7.86 -3.56 -8.84
C VAL A 19 8.79 -4.74 -9.07
N ILE A 20 10.10 -4.56 -8.88
CA ILE A 20 11.09 -5.65 -8.98
C ILE A 20 10.81 -6.73 -7.92
N GLY A 21 10.47 -6.33 -6.70
CA GLY A 21 10.09 -7.26 -5.63
C GLY A 21 8.89 -8.11 -6.01
N PHE A 22 7.81 -7.50 -6.52
CA PHE A 22 6.64 -8.25 -6.99
C PHE A 22 6.94 -9.12 -8.21
N ALA A 23 7.75 -8.63 -9.15
CA ALA A 23 8.20 -9.42 -10.29
C ALA A 23 8.97 -10.67 -9.81
N ALA A 24 9.88 -10.52 -8.86
CA ALA A 24 10.62 -11.65 -8.29
C ALA A 24 9.67 -12.65 -7.61
N LEU A 25 8.72 -12.18 -6.79
CA LEU A 25 7.75 -13.04 -6.11
C LEU A 25 6.83 -13.82 -7.06
N LEU A 26 6.58 -13.29 -8.26
CA LEU A 26 5.74 -13.96 -9.25
C LEU A 26 6.56 -14.88 -10.17
N PHE A 27 7.65 -14.36 -10.75
CA PHE A 27 8.36 -15.05 -11.83
C PHE A 27 9.43 -16.04 -11.32
N VAL A 28 10.02 -15.82 -10.14
CA VAL A 28 10.98 -16.78 -9.55
C VAL A 28 10.30 -18.12 -9.24
N PRO A 29 9.20 -18.18 -8.47
CA PRO A 29 8.50 -19.45 -8.24
C PRO A 29 7.81 -20.01 -9.49
N ALA A 30 7.43 -19.17 -10.47
CA ALA A 30 6.93 -19.66 -11.75
C ALA A 30 8.00 -20.40 -12.57
N GLY A 31 9.27 -20.00 -12.43
CA GLY A 31 10.38 -20.57 -13.22
C GLY A 31 10.37 -20.18 -14.70
N THR A 32 9.46 -19.29 -15.11
CA THR A 32 9.34 -18.78 -16.48
C THR A 32 8.88 -17.33 -16.47
N VAL A 33 9.32 -16.56 -17.48
CA VAL A 33 8.86 -15.19 -17.72
C VAL A 33 7.74 -15.15 -18.76
N ASP A 34 7.54 -16.23 -19.51
CA ASP A 34 6.52 -16.33 -20.56
C ASP A 34 5.13 -16.62 -19.96
N TRP A 35 4.69 -15.70 -19.10
CA TRP A 35 3.38 -15.74 -18.45
C TRP A 35 2.60 -14.45 -18.76
N PRO A 36 1.82 -14.42 -19.85
CA PRO A 36 1.14 -13.21 -20.30
C PRO A 36 0.26 -12.55 -19.22
N ARG A 37 -0.42 -13.35 -18.39
CA ARG A 37 -1.27 -12.82 -17.30
C ARG A 37 -0.44 -12.14 -16.21
N GLY A 38 0.70 -12.72 -15.83
CA GLY A 38 1.63 -12.12 -14.88
C GLY A 38 2.21 -10.81 -15.41
N ILE A 39 2.59 -10.78 -16.69
CA ILE A 39 3.08 -9.57 -17.37
C ILE A 39 2.00 -8.48 -17.41
N GLN A 40 0.75 -8.83 -17.75
CA GLN A 40 -0.38 -7.89 -17.78
C GLN A 40 -0.61 -7.25 -16.40
N PHE A 41 -0.66 -8.08 -15.35
CA PHE A 41 -0.80 -7.60 -13.97
C PHE A 41 0.34 -6.64 -13.60
N LEU A 42 1.60 -7.05 -13.81
CA LEU A 42 2.75 -6.25 -13.45
C LEU A 42 2.78 -4.92 -14.22
N THR A 43 2.42 -4.94 -15.50
CA THR A 43 2.34 -3.74 -16.34
C THR A 43 1.27 -2.77 -15.84
N ALA A 44 0.05 -3.26 -15.61
CA ALA A 44 -1.05 -2.44 -15.11
C ALA A 44 -0.73 -1.82 -13.74
N TYR A 45 -0.18 -2.65 -12.83
CA TYR A 45 0.25 -2.21 -11.52
C TYR A 45 1.34 -1.14 -11.60
N SER A 46 2.37 -1.35 -12.44
CA SER A 46 3.48 -0.39 -12.61
C SER A 46 3.02 0.95 -13.17
N LEU A 47 2.13 0.94 -14.18
CA LEU A 47 1.57 2.16 -14.76
C LEU A 47 0.80 2.97 -13.72
N LEU A 48 -0.05 2.30 -12.95
CA LEU A 48 -0.84 2.96 -11.93
C LEU A 48 0.02 3.45 -10.76
N LEU A 49 1.08 2.72 -10.40
CA LEU A 49 2.05 3.15 -9.41
C LEU A 49 2.77 4.43 -9.85
N VAL A 50 3.26 4.48 -11.09
CA VAL A 50 3.90 5.68 -11.66
C VAL A 50 2.92 6.85 -11.71
N LEU A 51 1.67 6.62 -12.13
CA LEU A 51 0.62 7.63 -12.12
C LEU A 51 0.37 8.16 -10.70
N THR A 52 0.28 7.26 -9.71
CA THR A 52 0.03 7.64 -8.32
C THR A 52 1.20 8.45 -7.75
N ILE A 53 2.45 8.01 -7.97
CA ILE A 53 3.65 8.72 -7.51
C ILE A 53 3.74 10.11 -8.14
N THR A 54 3.50 10.22 -9.44
CA THR A 54 3.55 11.50 -10.16
C THR A 54 2.46 12.47 -9.68
N LEU A 55 1.22 12.00 -9.53
CA LEU A 55 0.12 12.82 -9.01
C LEU A 55 0.38 13.25 -7.56
N LEU A 56 0.82 12.35 -6.69
CA LEU A 56 1.14 12.71 -5.30
C LEU A 56 2.31 13.68 -5.23
N ALA A 57 3.37 13.50 -6.02
CA ALA A 57 4.51 14.43 -6.01
C ALA A 57 4.13 15.86 -6.48
N GLN A 58 3.11 15.99 -7.32
CA GLN A 58 2.63 17.27 -7.84
C GLN A 58 1.60 17.94 -6.94
N PHE A 59 0.58 17.20 -6.51
CA PHE A 59 -0.58 17.75 -5.80
C PHE A 59 -0.50 17.61 -4.29
N ALA A 60 0.18 16.56 -3.78
CA ALA A 60 0.18 16.19 -2.37
C ALA A 60 1.56 15.66 -1.89
N PRO A 61 2.64 16.45 -1.98
CA PRO A 61 4.00 15.96 -1.75
C PRO A 61 4.22 15.42 -0.33
N GLY A 62 3.53 15.96 0.68
CA GLY A 62 3.61 15.47 2.06
C GLY A 62 3.07 14.04 2.23
N SER A 63 2.11 13.64 1.40
CA SER A 63 1.61 12.26 1.37
C SER A 63 2.65 11.29 0.81
N LEU A 64 3.39 11.68 -0.23
CA LEU A 64 4.46 10.84 -0.77
C LEU A 64 5.62 10.72 0.22
N GLU A 65 5.98 11.82 0.88
CA GLU A 65 7.06 11.84 1.89
C GLU A 65 6.77 10.91 3.07
N ALA A 66 5.54 10.93 3.60
CA ALA A 66 5.13 10.02 4.68
C ALA A 66 5.25 8.53 4.29
N ARG A 67 5.09 8.19 3.01
CA ARG A 67 5.18 6.82 2.49
C ARG A 67 6.62 6.39 2.16
N LEU A 68 7.52 7.35 1.96
CA LEU A 68 8.96 7.09 1.85
C LEU A 68 9.60 6.81 3.22
N HIS A 69 8.93 7.20 4.31
CA HIS A 69 9.33 6.78 5.64
C HIS A 69 8.93 5.32 5.92
N PRO A 70 9.70 4.60 6.75
CA PRO A 70 9.39 3.22 7.11
C PRO A 70 7.98 3.08 7.70
N LEU A 71 7.22 2.10 7.20
CA LEU A 71 5.86 1.78 7.67
C LEU A 71 5.80 1.38 9.14
N ILE A 72 6.93 0.95 9.71
CA ILE A 72 7.07 0.66 11.15
C ILE A 72 7.61 1.94 11.80
N ALA A 73 6.70 2.78 12.27
CA ALA A 73 7.06 3.96 13.05
C ALA A 73 7.51 3.53 14.46
N GLU A 74 8.62 4.11 14.94
CA GLU A 74 9.03 3.97 16.34
C GLU A 74 7.92 4.53 17.24
N GLY A 75 7.18 3.65 17.92
CA GLY A 75 6.03 4.00 18.76
C GLY A 75 4.71 3.32 18.39
N GLN A 76 4.66 2.48 17.35
CA GLN A 76 3.46 1.72 17.01
C GLN A 76 3.15 0.67 18.11
N PRO A 77 1.89 0.53 18.57
CA PRO A 77 1.51 -0.48 19.56
C PRO A 77 1.95 -1.88 19.13
N MET A 78 2.39 -2.71 20.08
CA MET A 78 2.91 -4.05 19.77
C MET A 78 1.88 -4.94 19.06
N SER A 79 0.58 -4.77 19.36
CA SER A 79 -0.53 -5.44 18.66
C SER A 79 -0.57 -5.12 17.18
N ASP A 80 -0.47 -3.84 16.84
CA ASP A 80 -0.60 -3.33 15.47
C ASP A 80 0.62 -3.73 14.64
N ARG A 81 1.79 -3.77 15.27
CA ARG A 81 3.02 -4.25 14.64
C ARG A 81 2.91 -5.74 14.27
N VAL A 82 2.37 -6.58 15.16
CA VAL A 82 2.17 -8.01 14.88
C VAL A 82 1.17 -8.22 13.75
N ILE A 83 0.03 -7.51 13.78
CA ILE A 83 -0.98 -7.59 12.72
C ILE A 83 -0.40 -7.15 11.38
N THR A 84 0.30 -6.01 11.36
CA THR A 84 0.94 -5.50 10.13
C THR A 84 1.95 -6.50 9.58
N THR A 85 2.78 -7.07 10.45
CA THR A 85 3.77 -8.09 10.06
C THR A 85 3.09 -9.32 9.47
N LEU A 86 2.03 -9.82 10.13
CA LEU A 86 1.26 -10.97 9.65
C LEU A 86 0.62 -10.70 8.29
N LEU A 87 0.06 -9.51 8.09
CA LEU A 87 -0.52 -9.10 6.81
C LEU A 87 0.53 -9.07 5.70
N PHE A 88 1.73 -8.53 5.98
CA PHE A 88 2.84 -8.57 5.02
C PHE A 88 3.22 -10.01 4.67
N PHE A 89 3.44 -10.86 5.67
CA PHE A 89 3.77 -12.27 5.42
C PHE A 89 2.68 -12.99 4.62
N GLY A 90 1.41 -12.77 4.96
CA GLY A 90 0.28 -13.31 4.22
C GLY A 90 0.27 -12.85 2.77
N LEU A 91 0.57 -11.57 2.51
CA LEU A 91 0.68 -11.02 1.16
C LEU A 91 1.81 -11.68 0.37
N PHE A 92 3.02 -11.78 0.94
CA PHE A 92 4.16 -12.45 0.29
C PHE A 92 3.85 -13.92 -0.02
N PHE A 93 3.29 -14.64 0.95
CA PHE A 93 2.91 -16.02 0.79
C PHE A 93 1.86 -16.20 -0.31
N TRP A 94 0.85 -15.32 -0.34
CA TRP A 94 -0.17 -15.30 -1.38
C TRP A 94 0.43 -15.11 -2.77
N PHE A 95 1.32 -14.12 -2.95
CA PHE A 95 1.97 -13.87 -4.24
C PHE A 95 2.83 -15.04 -4.73
N ILE A 96 3.49 -15.77 -3.82
CA ILE A 96 4.29 -16.94 -4.17
C ILE A 96 3.40 -18.14 -4.52
N LEU A 97 2.28 -18.31 -3.83
CA LEU A 97 1.36 -19.43 -4.10
C LEU A 97 0.67 -19.35 -5.45
N ILE A 98 0.36 -18.15 -5.96
CA ILE A 98 -0.29 -17.98 -7.28
C ILE A 98 0.49 -18.70 -8.40
N PRO A 99 1.77 -18.39 -8.66
CA PRO A 99 2.53 -19.07 -9.71
C PRO A 99 2.78 -20.54 -9.40
N ILE A 100 2.90 -20.92 -8.13
CA ILE A 100 3.02 -22.35 -7.76
C ILE A 100 1.77 -23.13 -8.16
N GLU A 101 0.60 -22.57 -7.89
CA GLU A 101 -0.67 -23.16 -8.28
C GLU A 101 -0.77 -23.25 -9.81
N VAL A 102 -0.47 -22.17 -10.53
CA VAL A 102 -0.64 -22.12 -12.00
C VAL A 102 0.32 -23.04 -12.74
N PHE A 103 1.58 -23.14 -12.30
CA PHE A 103 2.64 -23.85 -13.05
C PHE A 103 2.97 -25.23 -12.50
N HIS A 104 2.90 -25.44 -11.18
CA HIS A 104 3.36 -26.69 -10.56
C HIS A 104 2.22 -27.57 -10.09
N TRP A 105 1.22 -27.02 -9.40
CA TRP A 105 0.15 -27.83 -8.80
C TRP A 105 -1.06 -28.03 -9.71
N GLN A 106 -1.40 -27.02 -10.53
CA GLN A 106 -2.52 -27.03 -11.48
C GLN A 106 -3.83 -27.56 -10.88
N LEU A 107 -4.11 -27.19 -9.63
CA LEU A 107 -5.26 -27.71 -8.87
C LEU A 107 -6.56 -27.10 -9.37
N LEU A 108 -6.50 -25.87 -9.89
CA LEU A 108 -7.65 -25.13 -10.39
C LEU A 108 -7.69 -25.14 -11.93
N PRO A 109 -8.88 -25.29 -12.53
CA PRO A 109 -9.01 -25.17 -13.97
C PRO A 109 -8.69 -23.75 -14.43
N GLN A 110 -8.14 -23.62 -15.64
CA GLN A 110 -7.87 -22.30 -16.18
C GLN A 110 -9.16 -21.49 -16.31
N PRO A 111 -9.21 -20.25 -15.78
CA PRO A 111 -10.41 -19.44 -15.83
C PRO A 111 -10.77 -19.08 -17.27
N MET A 112 -12.06 -19.10 -17.58
CA MET A 112 -12.58 -18.66 -18.87
C MET A 112 -12.20 -17.20 -19.13
N LEU A 113 -11.94 -16.84 -20.39
CA LEU A 113 -11.47 -15.50 -20.79
C LEU A 113 -12.35 -14.38 -20.21
N LEU A 114 -13.67 -14.55 -20.20
CA LEU A 114 -14.62 -13.58 -19.67
C LEU A 114 -14.42 -13.30 -18.17
N ILE A 115 -14.18 -14.35 -17.38
CA ILE A 115 -13.93 -14.25 -15.94
C ILE A 115 -12.57 -13.56 -15.71
N SER A 116 -11.57 -13.90 -16.52
CA SER A 116 -10.25 -13.25 -16.46
C SER A 116 -10.34 -11.76 -16.78
N MET A 117 -11.12 -11.36 -17.79
CA MET A 117 -11.33 -9.95 -18.13
C MET A 117 -12.11 -9.20 -17.06
N GLY A 118 -13.19 -9.80 -16.53
CA GLY A 118 -13.95 -9.23 -15.41
C GLY A 118 -13.07 -9.02 -14.18
N GLY A 119 -12.25 -10.02 -13.84
CA GLY A 119 -11.27 -9.93 -12.75
C GLY A 119 -10.25 -8.82 -12.98
N ALA A 120 -9.74 -8.66 -14.21
CA ALA A 120 -8.81 -7.59 -14.54
C ALA A 120 -9.44 -6.20 -14.37
N VAL A 121 -10.69 -6.00 -14.81
CA VAL A 121 -11.41 -4.72 -14.62
C VAL A 121 -11.62 -4.42 -13.14
N ILE A 122 -12.07 -5.40 -12.35
CA ILE A 122 -12.27 -5.23 -10.90
C ILE A 122 -10.94 -4.91 -10.22
N CYS A 123 -9.85 -5.56 -10.61
CA CYS A 123 -8.52 -5.31 -10.08
C CYS A 123 -8.06 -3.86 -10.37
N CYS A 124 -8.21 -3.41 -11.62
CA CYS A 124 -7.89 -2.03 -12.01
C CYS A 124 -8.74 -1.01 -11.25
N LEU A 125 -10.04 -1.26 -11.09
CA LEU A 125 -10.94 -0.40 -10.30
C LEU A 125 -10.54 -0.38 -8.83
N GLY A 126 -10.20 -1.52 -8.24
CA GLY A 126 -9.73 -1.61 -6.86
C GLY A 126 -8.47 -0.78 -6.64
N PHE A 127 -7.47 -0.91 -7.52
CA PHE A 127 -6.28 -0.09 -7.41
C PHE A 127 -6.54 1.40 -7.68
N PHE A 128 -7.42 1.73 -8.62
CA PHE A 128 -7.84 3.12 -8.84
C PHE A 128 -8.49 3.70 -7.57
N LEU A 129 -9.38 2.95 -6.91
CA LEU A 129 -9.99 3.38 -5.66
C LEU A 129 -8.96 3.55 -4.53
N VAL A 130 -7.95 2.68 -4.46
CA VAL A 130 -6.82 2.87 -3.54
C VAL A 130 -6.10 4.18 -3.87
N ALA A 131 -5.66 4.39 -5.11
CA ALA A 131 -4.98 5.62 -5.52
C ALA A 131 -5.83 6.87 -5.24
N TRP A 132 -7.12 6.81 -5.53
CA TRP A 132 -8.09 7.86 -5.24
C TRP A 132 -8.23 8.12 -3.74
N SER A 133 -8.29 7.07 -2.93
CA SER A 133 -8.31 7.19 -1.47
C SER A 133 -7.03 7.83 -0.95
N LEU A 134 -5.86 7.48 -1.50
CA LEU A 134 -4.58 8.11 -1.11
C LEU A 134 -4.55 9.60 -1.47
N PHE A 135 -5.16 9.98 -2.60
CA PHE A 135 -5.28 11.37 -3.03
C PHE A 135 -6.22 12.17 -2.12
N GLN A 136 -7.39 11.61 -1.76
CA GLN A 136 -8.31 12.27 -0.84
C GLN A 136 -7.81 12.30 0.61
N ASN A 137 -7.03 11.30 1.02
CA ASN A 137 -6.48 11.18 2.36
C ASN A 137 -5.14 11.94 2.54
N GLU A 138 -4.94 13.06 1.84
CA GLU A 138 -3.82 13.97 2.13
C GLU A 138 -3.83 14.50 3.58
N PHE A 139 -4.99 14.42 4.25
CA PHE A 139 -5.20 14.85 5.63
C PHE A 139 -5.09 13.73 6.69
N MET A 140 -4.97 12.45 6.29
CA MET A 140 -4.68 11.37 7.23
C MET A 140 -3.19 11.09 7.26
N ILE A 141 -2.47 11.89 8.05
CA ILE A 141 -1.21 11.44 8.65
C ILE A 141 -1.56 10.15 9.42
N PRO A 142 -0.98 8.98 9.10
CA PRO A 142 -1.29 7.69 9.73
C PRO A 142 -0.63 7.58 11.10
N ILE A 143 -0.67 8.67 11.86
CA ILE A 143 -0.20 8.75 13.22
C ILE A 143 -1.17 9.68 13.91
N VAL A 144 -1.90 9.18 14.90
CA VAL A 144 -2.50 10.01 15.94
C VAL A 144 -1.32 10.59 16.73
N LYS A 145 -0.62 11.57 16.17
CA LYS A 145 0.21 12.48 16.95
C LYS A 145 -0.74 13.55 17.45
N SER A 146 -0.85 13.69 18.78
CA SER A 146 -1.33 14.95 19.36
C SER A 146 -0.50 16.08 18.74
N GLN A 147 -1.15 16.93 17.96
CA GLN A 147 -0.54 18.12 17.35
C GLN A 147 -0.97 19.34 18.18
N PRO A 148 -0.28 19.67 19.29
CA PRO A 148 -0.63 20.82 20.13
C PRO A 148 -0.50 22.16 19.40
N GLU A 149 0.31 22.25 18.34
CA GLU A 149 0.54 23.50 17.60
C GLU A 149 -0.58 23.92 16.65
N ARG A 150 -1.58 23.06 16.38
CA ARG A 150 -2.69 23.37 15.46
C ARG A 150 -3.98 23.82 16.13
N GLY A 151 -3.94 24.16 17.42
CA GLY A 151 -5.11 24.73 18.11
C GLY A 151 -6.28 23.75 18.19
N GLN A 152 -6.01 22.45 18.35
CA GLN A 152 -7.03 21.48 18.73
C GLN A 152 -7.56 21.85 20.13
N LYS A 153 -8.67 22.59 20.17
CA LYS A 153 -9.48 22.70 21.39
C LYS A 153 -10.29 21.42 21.52
N LEU A 154 -9.91 20.60 22.50
CA LEU A 154 -10.81 19.58 23.04
C LEU A 154 -12.09 20.28 23.52
N ILE A 155 -13.21 20.01 22.86
CA ILE A 155 -14.54 20.35 23.38
C ILE A 155 -14.85 19.25 24.39
N ASP A 156 -14.46 19.48 25.64
CA ASP A 156 -14.61 18.56 26.76
C ASP A 156 -15.98 18.72 27.46
N SER A 157 -17.02 19.11 26.71
CA SER A 157 -18.35 19.43 27.24
C SER A 157 -19.45 18.68 26.48
N GLY A 158 -19.40 17.35 26.55
CA GLY A 158 -20.46 16.47 26.09
C GLY A 158 -20.61 15.29 27.05
N ASN A 159 -21.82 15.10 27.59
CA ASN A 159 -22.18 14.20 28.69
C ASN A 159 -22.00 12.68 28.44
N LEU A 160 -21.15 12.21 27.51
CA LEU A 160 -21.17 10.82 27.04
C LEU A 160 -19.83 10.09 26.93
N THR A 161 -18.76 10.50 27.60
CA THR A 161 -17.53 9.69 27.66
C THR A 161 -17.09 9.41 29.09
N ALA A 162 -17.17 8.12 29.45
CA ALA A 162 -16.63 7.56 30.67
C ALA A 162 -15.16 7.95 30.83
N ARG A 163 -14.85 8.58 31.97
CA ARG A 163 -13.50 8.85 32.45
C ARG A 163 -12.70 7.54 32.51
N CYS A 164 -11.75 7.37 31.59
CA CYS A 164 -10.60 6.51 31.83
C CYS A 164 -9.42 7.43 32.16
N VAL A 165 -9.29 7.79 33.43
CA VAL A 165 -8.12 8.51 33.94
C VAL A 165 -7.00 7.49 34.10
N ILE A 166 -6.02 7.50 33.22
CA ILE A 166 -4.74 6.81 33.44
C ILE A 166 -3.83 7.81 34.16
N PRO A 167 -3.41 7.56 35.42
CA PRO A 167 -2.55 8.48 36.15
C PRO A 167 -1.12 8.33 35.64
N PHE A 168 -0.56 9.39 35.06
CA PHE A 168 0.89 9.52 34.89
C PHE A 168 1.45 10.09 36.20
N ILE A 169 2.17 9.26 36.94
CA ILE A 169 2.96 9.67 38.11
C ILE A 169 4.24 10.34 37.60
N SER A 170 4.57 11.45 38.26
CA SER A 170 5.73 12.34 38.12
C SER A 170 7.09 11.65 38.05
#